data_AF-A0A932VXF3-F1
#
_entry.id   AF-A0A932VXF3-F1
#
_cell.length_a   1.000
_cell.length_b   1.000
_cell.length_c   1.000
_cell.angle_alpha   90.00
_cell.angle_beta   90.00
_cell.angle_gamma   90.00
#
_symmetry.space_group_name_H-M   'P 1'
#
loop_
_entity.id
_entity.type
_entity.pdbx_description
1 polymer ?
#
loop_
_entity_poly.entity_id
_entity_poly.type
_entity_poly.pdbx_seq_one_letter_code
_entity_poly.pdbx_strand_id
1 'polypeptide(L)'
;MPDSFPPRTVRASLALAALILALKMVQVGPWCAAQETAPKSTADPRIAEAMRQVSAEHVRQTVEKLVGFGNRSTISAQDEESIKAGKGIGAAREWLKAEFERYSQDCGGCLEVKT
;
A
#
# COMPACT_ATOMS: atom_id res chain seq x y z
N MET A 1 13.71 -8.76 -89.32
CA MET A 1 14.49 -7.51 -89.29
C MET A 1 13.54 -6.35 -89.02
N PRO A 2 13.88 -5.37 -88.16
CA PRO A 2 14.43 -5.41 -86.79
C PRO A 2 13.39 -4.85 -85.79
N ASP A 3 13.36 -5.33 -84.55
CA ASP A 3 14.05 -4.80 -83.36
C ASP A 3 13.53 -3.45 -82.81
N SER A 4 12.67 -3.63 -81.82
CA SER A 4 12.47 -2.93 -80.56
C SER A 4 13.50 -1.93 -80.00
N PHE A 5 12.93 -0.93 -79.30
CA PHE A 5 13.41 -0.10 -78.16
C PHE A 5 14.36 1.09 -78.37
N PRO A 6 13.97 2.25 -77.83
CA PRO A 6 14.84 3.04 -76.96
C PRO A 6 14.35 3.07 -75.49
N PRO A 7 15.27 3.01 -74.50
CA PRO A 7 15.00 3.29 -73.10
C PRO A 7 15.30 4.76 -72.75
N ARG A 8 14.65 5.28 -71.69
CA ARG A 8 15.27 6.20 -70.70
C ARG A 8 14.30 6.46 -69.54
N THR A 9 14.33 5.52 -68.61
CA THR A 9 13.99 5.68 -67.20
C THR A 9 15.04 6.58 -66.51
N VAL A 10 14.78 6.91 -65.23
CA VAL A 10 15.71 7.52 -64.25
C VAL A 10 15.70 9.06 -64.18
N ARG A 11 14.56 9.65 -63.80
CA ARG A 11 14.54 10.90 -63.01
C ARG A 11 13.51 10.95 -61.87
N ALA A 12 12.60 9.99 -61.77
CA ALA A 12 11.46 10.09 -60.84
C ALA A 12 11.58 9.28 -59.53
N SER A 13 12.66 8.54 -59.31
CA SER A 13 12.71 7.52 -58.23
C SER A 13 13.32 7.99 -56.90
N LEU A 14 13.96 9.16 -56.85
CA LEU A 14 14.59 9.66 -55.61
C LEU A 14 13.68 10.53 -54.74
N ALA A 15 12.63 11.14 -55.31
CA ALA A 15 11.69 11.96 -54.53
C ALA A 15 10.66 11.12 -53.75
N LEU A 16 10.39 9.89 -54.19
CA LEU A 16 9.35 9.04 -53.58
C LEU A 16 9.85 8.32 -52.30
N ALA A 17 11.14 8.03 -52.21
CA ALA A 17 11.72 7.36 -51.03
C ALA A 17 11.78 8.27 -49.79
N ALA A 18 12.00 9.58 -49.97
CA ALA A 18 12.01 10.54 -48.87
C ALA A 18 10.61 10.77 -48.26
N LEU A 19 9.56 10.64 -49.07
CA LEU A 19 8.17 10.80 -48.62
C LEU A 19 7.68 9.58 -47.80
N ILE A 20 8.17 8.38 -48.12
CA ILE A 20 7.81 7.14 -47.40
C ILE A 20 8.50 7.07 -46.03
N LEU A 21 9.69 7.65 -45.87
CA LEU A 21 10.38 7.70 -44.57
C LEU A 21 9.74 8.71 -43.60
N ALA A 22 9.21 9.82 -44.11
CA ALA A 22 8.51 10.83 -43.30
C ALA A 22 7.15 10.34 -42.77
N LEU A 23 6.49 9.40 -43.46
CA LEU A 23 5.17 8.87 -43.06
C LEU A 23 5.25 7.88 -41.87
N LYS A 24 6.45 7.40 -41.51
CA LYS A 24 6.64 6.47 -40.40
C LYS A 24 6.90 7.14 -39.04
N MET A 25 6.95 8.47 -38.96
CA MET A 25 7.18 9.20 -37.70
C MET A 25 5.91 9.75 -37.01
N VAL A 26 4.72 9.51 -37.57
CA VAL A 26 3.45 10.03 -37.03
C VAL A 26 2.62 8.92 -36.38
N GLN A 27 3.25 8.11 -35.53
CA GLN A 27 2.54 7.27 -34.56
C GLN A 27 3.24 7.27 -33.21
N VAL A 28 3.58 8.46 -32.69
CA VAL A 28 3.62 8.64 -31.24
C VAL A 28 2.19 8.93 -30.83
N GLY A 29 1.37 7.88 -30.76
CA GLY A 29 0.06 7.96 -30.13
C GLY A 29 0.23 8.45 -28.68
N PRO A 30 -0.74 9.17 -28.11
CA PRO A 30 -0.67 9.58 -26.73
C PRO A 30 -0.51 8.33 -25.87
N TRP A 31 0.62 8.25 -25.18
CA TRP A 31 0.90 7.36 -24.06
C TRP A 31 -0.01 7.74 -22.88
N CYS A 32 -1.32 7.76 -23.07
CA CYS A 32 -2.24 7.46 -22.00
C CYS A 32 -2.39 5.95 -22.05
N ALA A 33 -1.50 5.24 -21.36
CA ALA A 33 -1.89 3.94 -20.87
C ALA A 33 -3.20 4.18 -20.11
N ALA A 34 -4.31 3.71 -20.66
CA ALA A 34 -5.52 3.51 -19.89
C ALA A 34 -5.07 2.73 -18.67
N GLN A 35 -5.16 3.34 -17.48
CA GLN A 35 -5.05 2.57 -16.26
C GLN A 35 -6.14 1.51 -16.39
N GLU A 36 -5.70 0.26 -16.56
CA GLU A 36 -6.56 -0.88 -16.35
C GLU A 36 -7.10 -0.71 -14.94
N THR A 37 -8.35 -0.30 -14.83
CA THR A 37 -9.03 -0.18 -13.55
C THR A 37 -9.01 -1.59 -12.98
N ALA A 38 -8.09 -1.84 -12.05
CA ALA A 38 -8.02 -3.11 -11.34
C ALA A 38 -9.46 -3.46 -10.94
N PRO A 39 -9.90 -4.71 -11.15
CA PRO A 39 -11.25 -5.10 -10.80
C PRO A 39 -11.48 -4.68 -9.36
N LYS A 40 -12.50 -3.84 -9.11
CA LYS A 40 -12.90 -3.47 -7.76
C LYS A 40 -13.27 -4.76 -7.05
N SER A 41 -12.35 -5.25 -6.22
CA SER A 41 -12.58 -6.43 -5.39
C SER A 41 -13.82 -6.14 -4.54
N THR A 42 -14.81 -7.02 -4.62
CA THR A 42 -15.98 -6.98 -3.74
C THR A 42 -15.48 -7.19 -2.31
N ALA A 43 -15.78 -6.25 -1.41
CA ALA A 43 -15.33 -6.33 -0.02
C ALA A 43 -15.88 -7.60 0.66
N ASP A 44 -15.03 -8.30 1.42
CA ASP A 44 -15.47 -9.46 2.21
C ASP A 44 -16.48 -9.00 3.27
N PRO A 45 -17.70 -9.57 3.30
CA PRO A 45 -18.74 -9.17 4.25
C PRO A 45 -18.32 -9.35 5.72
N ARG A 46 -17.41 -10.30 6.01
CA ARG A 46 -16.88 -10.53 7.37
C ARG A 46 -15.99 -9.37 7.82
N ILE A 47 -15.19 -8.81 6.90
CA ILE A 47 -14.36 -7.63 7.18
C ILE A 47 -15.27 -6.42 7.39
N ALA A 48 -16.29 -6.23 6.55
CA ALA A 48 -17.25 -5.14 6.71
C ALA A 48 -18.00 -5.19 8.05
N GLU A 49 -18.34 -6.39 8.53
CA GLU A 49 -18.93 -6.60 9.85
C GLU A 49 -17.94 -6.28 10.98
N ALA A 50 -16.70 -6.78 10.91
CA ALA A 50 -15.68 -6.45 11.90
C ALA A 50 -15.43 -4.93 12.03
N MET A 51 -15.47 -4.20 10.91
CA MET A 51 -15.33 -2.74 10.92
C MET A 51 -16.49 -2.02 11.62
N ARG A 52 -17.73 -2.56 11.56
CA ARG A 52 -18.87 -1.98 12.28
C ARG A 52 -18.76 -2.11 13.79
N GLN A 53 -17.98 -3.08 14.28
CA GLN A 53 -17.81 -3.32 15.72
C GLN A 53 -16.74 -2.43 16.35
N VAL A 54 -16.00 -1.64 15.56
CA VAL A 54 -14.98 -0.71 16.07
C VAL A 54 -15.66 0.43 16.85
N SER A 55 -15.29 0.58 18.11
CA SER A 55 -15.81 1.62 19.01
C SER A 55 -14.81 2.76 19.17
N ALA A 56 -15.19 3.97 18.76
CA ALA A 56 -14.40 5.18 18.97
C ALA A 56 -14.15 5.47 20.46
N GLU A 57 -15.12 5.11 21.32
CA GLU A 57 -15.01 5.29 22.76
C GLU A 57 -13.95 4.37 23.37
N HIS A 58 -13.89 3.10 22.96
CA HIS A 58 -12.84 2.18 23.42
C HIS A 58 -11.45 2.61 22.97
N VAL A 59 -11.34 3.16 21.75
CA VAL A 59 -10.07 3.73 21.26
C VAL A 59 -9.65 4.91 22.12
N ARG A 60 -10.58 5.83 22.44
CA ARG A 60 -10.30 6.98 23.32
C ARG A 60 -9.83 6.54 24.71
N GLN A 61 -10.53 5.59 25.34
CA GLN A 61 -10.16 5.05 26.65
C GLN A 61 -8.75 4.42 26.65
N THR A 62 -8.41 3.68 25.60
CA THR A 62 -7.08 3.10 25.41
C THR A 62 -6.01 4.18 25.32
N VAL A 63 -6.26 5.23 24.52
CA VAL A 63 -5.33 6.36 24.39
C VAL A 63 -5.13 7.07 25.72
N GLU A 64 -6.21 7.37 26.44
CA GLU A 64 -6.15 8.04 27.75
C GLU A 64 -5.38 7.20 28.76
N LYS A 65 -5.62 5.89 28.80
CA LYS A 65 -4.86 4.99 29.67
C LYS A 65 -3.37 5.00 29.33
N LEU A 66 -3.03 4.90 28.05
CA LEU A 66 -1.64 4.92 27.59
C LEU A 66 -0.93 6.26 27.85
N VAL A 67 -1.65 7.37 27.80
CA VAL A 67 -1.12 8.71 28.15
C VAL A 67 -0.96 8.85 29.66
N GLY A 68 -1.84 8.24 30.45
CA GLY A 68 -1.81 8.25 31.91
C GLY A 68 -0.52 7.69 32.54
N PHE A 69 0.25 6.87 31.81
CA PHE A 69 1.57 6.40 32.27
C PHE A 69 2.66 7.50 32.26
N GLY A 70 2.40 8.66 31.64
CA GLY A 70 3.27 9.84 31.65
C GLY A 70 4.41 9.81 30.62
N ASN A 71 5.10 8.68 30.45
CA ASN A 71 6.10 8.50 29.38
C ASN A 71 5.99 7.11 28.75
N ARG A 72 6.41 6.99 27.47
CA ARG A 72 6.48 5.73 26.71
C ARG A 72 7.82 5.58 25.99
N SER A 73 8.86 6.23 26.51
CA SER A 73 10.18 6.20 25.90
C SER A 73 10.88 4.90 26.25
N THR A 74 11.44 4.20 25.26
CA THR A 74 12.09 2.90 25.43
C THR A 74 13.34 2.97 26.30
N ILE A 75 13.94 4.15 26.47
CA ILE A 75 15.09 4.41 27.34
C ILE A 75 14.72 4.73 28.80
N SER A 76 13.43 4.76 29.14
CA SER A 76 12.99 5.05 30.51
C SER A 76 13.25 3.86 31.44
N ALA A 77 13.42 4.16 32.73
CA ALA A 77 13.60 3.13 33.75
C ALA A 77 12.43 2.14 33.75
N GLN A 78 12.76 0.85 33.88
CA GLN A 78 11.83 -0.28 33.93
C GLN A 78 12.07 -1.14 35.19
N ASP A 79 12.62 -0.52 36.24
CA ASP A 79 12.74 -1.17 37.53
C ASP A 79 11.37 -1.44 38.17
N GLU A 80 11.35 -2.35 39.14
CA GLU A 80 10.12 -2.71 39.84
C GLU A 80 9.44 -1.53 40.51
N GLU A 81 10.19 -0.54 40.98
CA GLU A 81 9.64 0.65 41.65
C GLU A 81 8.82 1.50 40.68
N SER A 82 9.37 1.78 39.49
CA SER A 82 8.70 2.52 38.42
C SER A 82 7.44 1.80 37.93
N ILE A 83 7.51 0.47 37.79
CA ILE A 83 6.37 -0.36 37.40
C ILE A 83 5.28 -0.34 38.47
N LYS A 84 5.63 -0.53 39.75
CA LYS A 84 4.70 -0.48 40.89
C LYS A 84 4.08 0.89 41.06
N ALA A 85 4.81 1.96 40.76
CA ALA A 85 4.30 3.33 40.75
C ALA A 85 3.31 3.60 39.58
N GLY A 86 3.15 2.65 38.65
CA GLY A 86 2.25 2.76 37.51
C GLY A 86 2.68 3.82 36.49
N LYS A 87 3.99 4.07 36.36
CA LYS A 87 4.53 5.11 35.49
C LYS A 87 5.53 4.55 34.48
N GLY A 88 5.60 5.22 33.34
CA GLY A 88 6.57 4.94 32.29
C GLY A 88 6.29 3.69 31.45
N ILE A 89 7.27 3.35 30.62
CA ILE A 89 7.14 2.30 29.59
C ILE A 89 6.97 0.89 30.19
N GLY A 90 7.55 0.60 31.35
CA GLY A 90 7.42 -0.70 32.02
C GLY A 90 5.97 -0.99 32.42
N ALA A 91 5.35 -0.07 33.15
CA ALA A 91 3.95 -0.17 33.54
C ALA A 91 2.99 -0.23 32.33
N ALA A 92 3.30 0.53 31.26
CA ALA A 92 2.52 0.49 30.03
C ALA A 92 2.59 -0.87 29.32
N ARG A 93 3.77 -1.52 29.29
CA ARG A 93 3.96 -2.85 28.68
C ARG A 93 3.21 -3.93 29.45
N GLU A 94 3.31 -3.94 30.77
CA GLU A 94 2.57 -4.92 31.60
C GLU A 94 1.05 -4.73 31.45
N TRP A 95 0.58 -3.49 31.38
CA TRP A 95 -0.83 -3.22 31.13
C TRP A 95 -1.28 -3.71 29.75
N LEU A 96 -0.50 -3.44 28.69
CA LEU A 96 -0.79 -3.94 27.34
C LEU A 96 -0.81 -5.47 27.30
N LYS A 97 0.16 -6.12 27.95
CA LYS A 97 0.22 -7.60 28.06
C LYS A 97 -1.07 -8.15 28.68
N ALA A 98 -1.48 -7.62 29.82
CA ALA A 98 -2.70 -8.04 30.49
C ALA A 98 -3.94 -7.86 29.61
N GLU A 99 -4.00 -6.78 28.84
CA GLU A 99 -5.12 -6.50 27.95
C GLU A 99 -5.18 -7.47 26.75
N PHE A 100 -4.03 -7.80 26.15
CA PHE A 100 -3.96 -8.83 25.11
C PHE A 100 -4.24 -10.23 25.66
N GLU A 101 -3.82 -10.54 26.87
CA GLU A 101 -4.16 -11.80 27.55
C GLU A 101 -5.67 -11.90 27.78
N ARG A 102 -6.32 -10.82 28.21
CA ARG A 102 -7.77 -10.74 28.35
C ARG A 102 -8.47 -10.97 27.00
N TYR A 103 -8.05 -10.29 25.94
CA TYR A 103 -8.61 -10.53 24.60
C TYR A 103 -8.40 -11.96 24.11
N SER A 104 -7.24 -12.57 24.42
CA SER A 104 -6.98 -13.97 24.10
C SER A 104 -7.97 -14.89 24.81
N GLN A 105 -8.23 -14.64 26.11
CA GLN A 105 -9.22 -15.41 26.87
C GLN A 105 -10.63 -15.26 26.30
N ASP A 106 -11.04 -14.04 25.94
CA ASP A 106 -12.36 -13.75 25.36
C ASP A 106 -12.59 -14.48 24.03
N CYS A 107 -11.54 -14.73 23.25
CA CYS A 107 -11.60 -15.51 22.00
C CYS A 107 -11.25 -17.00 22.15
N GLY A 108 -11.08 -17.52 23.38
CA GLY A 108 -10.78 -18.93 23.63
C GLY A 108 -9.32 -19.34 23.41
N GLY A 109 -8.38 -18.44 23.68
CA GLY A 109 -6.93 -18.67 23.57
C GLY A 109 -6.36 -18.43 22.18
N CYS A 110 -6.96 -17.54 21.39
CA CYS A 110 -6.57 -17.34 19.99
C CYS A 110 -5.24 -16.57 19.79
N LEU A 111 -4.66 -16.00 20.85
CA LEU A 111 -3.41 -15.23 20.79
C LEU A 111 -2.34 -15.83 21.72
N GLU A 112 -1.12 -15.91 21.22
CA GLU A 112 0.10 -16.06 22.04
C GLU A 112 0.63 -14.66 22.39
N VAL A 113 0.71 -14.34 23.68
CA VAL A 113 1.13 -13.00 24.15
C VAL A 113 2.54 -13.06 24.74
N LYS A 114 3.42 -12.18 24.27
CA LYS A 114 4.83 -12.06 24.69
C LYS A 114 5.18 -10.60 24.94
N THR A 115 6.08 -10.35 25.90
CA THR A 115 6.60 -9.03 26.26
C THR A 115 8.09 -8.95 26.17
#